data_AF-A0A397SWX0-F1
#
_entry.id   AF-A0A397SWX0-F1
#
_cell.length_a   1.000
_cell.length_b   1.000
_cell.length_c   1.000
_cell.angle_alpha   90.00
_cell.angle_beta   90.00
_cell.angle_gamma   90.00
#
_symmetry.space_group_name_H-M   'P 1'
#
loop_
_entity.id
_entity.type
_entity.pdbx_description
1 polymer ?
#
loop_
_entity_poly.entity_id
_entity_poly.type
_entity_poly.pdbx_seq_one_letter_code
_entity_poly.pdbx_strand_id
1 'polypeptide(L)'
;MSENNDNTSKSKTLNNNKNFDNDNEKLDVEKDQDKPKWYEAHRIAIQNNQHFYIDPETGYKVMTELYHKSRGYCCGNKCRHCPFNYENVGKKINIQGLINDDDKITVDNNNEKKIDNNVENVENKNNKDN
;
A
#
# COMPACT_ATOMS: atom_id res chain seq x y z
N MET A 1 32.21 26.55 -37.22
CA MET A 1 31.29 27.49 -36.56
C MET A 1 30.36 26.65 -35.71
N SER A 2 30.80 26.27 -34.50
CA SER A 2 30.42 26.89 -33.20
C SER A 2 28.93 26.66 -32.90
N GLU A 3 28.46 26.12 -31.78
CA GLU A 3 29.01 25.68 -30.50
C GLU A 3 27.87 24.93 -29.78
N ASN A 4 28.22 24.00 -28.89
CA ASN A 4 27.30 23.34 -27.95
C ASN A 4 26.72 24.34 -26.94
N ASN A 5 25.51 24.09 -26.41
CA ASN A 5 25.27 24.41 -24.98
C ASN A 5 24.09 23.66 -24.37
N ASP A 6 24.41 22.66 -23.55
CA ASP A 6 23.59 22.19 -22.44
C ASP A 6 23.31 23.35 -21.49
N ASN A 7 22.04 23.54 -21.11
CA ASN A 7 21.70 24.40 -19.98
C ASN A 7 20.64 23.73 -19.11
N THR A 8 21.12 22.84 -18.24
CA THR A 8 20.54 22.62 -16.92
C THR A 8 20.36 23.96 -16.21
N SER A 9 19.11 24.40 -16.00
CA SER A 9 18.79 25.52 -15.14
C SER A 9 17.78 25.10 -14.08
N LYS A 10 18.35 24.82 -12.91
CA LYS A 10 17.75 24.94 -11.59
C LYS A 10 16.70 26.04 -11.50
N SER A 11 15.65 25.74 -10.73
CA SER A 11 14.93 26.67 -9.86
C SER A 11 14.26 27.87 -10.54
N LYS A 12 12.96 27.74 -10.80
CA LYS A 12 12.05 28.90 -10.74
C LYS A 12 10.96 28.62 -9.71
N THR A 13 11.31 28.95 -8.47
CA THR A 13 10.34 29.35 -7.45
C THR A 13 9.45 30.43 -8.06
N LEU A 14 8.19 30.11 -8.37
CA LEU A 14 7.21 31.16 -8.63
C LEU A 14 6.76 31.71 -7.29
N ASN A 15 7.46 32.78 -6.94
CA ASN A 15 7.12 33.73 -5.91
C ASN A 15 5.91 34.54 -6.41
N ASN A 16 4.76 34.43 -5.77
CA ASN A 16 3.62 35.33 -6.00
C ASN A 16 3.15 35.92 -4.68
N ASN A 17 3.79 37.03 -4.31
CA ASN A 17 3.24 38.03 -3.40
C ASN A 17 1.91 38.54 -3.96
N LYS A 18 0.81 38.33 -3.24
CA LYS A 18 -0.35 39.22 -3.31
C LYS A 18 -0.67 39.68 -1.89
N ASN A 19 -0.67 41.00 -1.76
CA ASN A 19 -0.88 41.77 -0.54
C ASN A 19 -2.30 41.59 -0.02
N PHE A 20 -2.40 41.74 1.30
CA PHE A 20 -3.59 41.70 2.14
C PHE A 20 -4.55 42.86 1.82
N ASP A 21 -5.81 42.53 1.53
CA ASP A 21 -6.95 43.36 1.89
C ASP A 21 -7.76 42.59 2.94
N ASN A 22 -7.99 43.25 4.06
CA ASN A 22 -8.38 42.70 5.34
C ASN A 22 -9.88 42.96 5.57
N ASP A 23 -10.71 41.99 5.20
CA ASP A 23 -12.11 41.94 5.60
C ASP A 23 -12.32 40.72 6.51
N ASN A 24 -12.66 41.02 7.76
CA ASN A 24 -12.89 40.12 8.88
C ASN A 24 -13.94 39.03 8.58
N GLU A 25 -13.49 37.87 8.11
CA GLU A 25 -14.17 36.59 8.34
C GLU A 25 -13.17 35.69 9.09
N LYS A 26 -13.45 35.39 10.36
CA LYS A 26 -12.67 34.45 11.16
C LYS A 26 -12.80 33.07 10.54
N LEU A 27 -11.95 32.77 9.56
CA LEU A 27 -11.63 31.41 9.16
C LEU A 27 -10.50 30.95 10.06
N ASP A 28 -10.79 29.96 10.88
CA ASP A 28 -9.86 29.34 11.80
C ASP A 28 -8.58 28.92 11.07
N VAL A 29 -7.49 29.65 11.32
CA VAL A 29 -6.14 29.31 10.85
C VAL A 29 -5.62 28.16 11.71
N GLU A 30 -6.18 26.96 11.50
CA GLU A 30 -5.82 25.77 12.27
C GLU A 30 -4.90 24.82 11.47
N LYS A 31 -3.60 24.92 11.81
CA LYS A 31 -2.57 23.85 11.83
C LYS A 31 -2.44 22.95 10.59
N ASP A 32 -1.77 23.46 9.57
CA ASP A 32 -1.27 22.67 8.42
C ASP A 32 -0.11 21.69 8.74
N GLN A 33 0.30 21.53 10.00
CA GLN A 33 1.58 20.91 10.36
C GLN A 33 1.55 19.36 10.49
N ASP A 34 0.38 18.70 10.49
CA ASP A 34 0.27 17.25 10.78
C ASP A 34 -0.17 16.40 9.57
N LYS A 35 0.05 16.87 8.34
CA LYS A 35 -0.28 16.07 7.15
C LYS A 35 0.80 15.01 6.90
N PRO A 36 0.42 13.73 6.64
CA PRO A 36 1.40 12.69 6.37
C PRO A 36 2.14 12.95 5.05
N LYS A 37 3.38 12.47 4.93
CA LYS A 37 4.23 12.70 3.75
C LYS A 37 3.57 12.26 2.43
N TRP A 38 2.77 11.19 2.46
CA TRP A 38 2.06 10.71 1.27
C TRP A 38 0.96 11.66 0.79
N TYR A 39 0.48 12.60 1.61
CA TYR A 39 -0.61 13.52 1.27
C TYR A 39 -0.27 14.35 0.02
N GLU A 40 0.92 14.92 0.00
CA GLU A 40 1.36 15.78 -1.11
C GLU A 40 1.58 14.98 -2.40
N ALA A 41 2.18 13.79 -2.30
CA ALA A 41 2.35 12.89 -3.45
C ALA A 41 1.01 12.47 -4.06
N HIS A 42 0.02 12.17 -3.22
CA HIS A 42 -1.34 11.91 -3.65
C HIS A 42 -1.97 13.13 -4.32
N ARG A 43 -1.88 14.32 -3.70
CA ARG A 43 -2.43 15.58 -4.23
C ARG A 43 -1.90 15.88 -5.64
N ILE A 44 -0.58 15.77 -5.83
CA ILE A 44 0.09 15.97 -7.12
C ILE A 44 -0.40 14.95 -8.15
N ALA A 45 -0.55 13.67 -7.76
CA ALA A 45 -1.05 12.63 -8.65
C ALA A 45 -2.48 12.92 -9.11
N ILE A 46 -3.37 13.34 -8.21
CA ILE A 46 -4.76 13.72 -8.56
C ILE A 46 -4.78 14.91 -9.52
N GLN A 47 -4.00 15.96 -9.23
CA GLN A 47 -3.93 17.16 -10.09
C GLN A 47 -3.43 16.84 -11.51
N ASN A 48 -2.53 15.86 -11.64
CA ASN A 48 -2.02 15.38 -12.93
C ASN A 48 -2.86 14.25 -13.54
N ASN A 49 -4.05 13.96 -13.00
CA ASN A 49 -4.94 12.89 -13.44
C ASN A 49 -4.26 11.50 -13.51
N GLN A 50 -3.35 11.24 -12.57
CA GLN A 50 -2.59 9.99 -12.46
C GLN A 50 -3.34 8.98 -11.58
N HIS A 51 -3.32 7.72 -11.99
CA HIS A 51 -3.92 6.61 -11.26
C HIS A 51 -3.09 6.09 -10.08
N PHE A 52 -1.80 6.46 -10.02
CA PHE A 52 -0.87 5.93 -9.02
C PHE A 52 0.14 6.99 -8.59
N TYR A 53 0.71 6.81 -7.40
CA TYR A 53 1.90 7.53 -6.94
C TYR A 53 2.82 6.57 -6.17
N ILE A 54 4.08 6.96 -5.96
CA ILE A 54 5.00 6.26 -5.08
C ILE A 54 4.92 6.91 -3.70
N ASP A 55 4.60 6.12 -2.68
CA ASP A 55 4.60 6.58 -1.29
C ASP A 55 6.04 6.94 -0.89
N PRO A 56 6.32 8.21 -0.53
CA PRO A 56 7.69 8.66 -0.24
C PRO A 56 8.29 8.04 1.02
N GLU A 57 7.46 7.47 1.90
CA GLU A 57 7.91 6.82 3.13
C GLU A 57 8.20 5.33 2.92
N THR A 58 7.31 4.63 2.23
CA THR A 58 7.38 3.17 2.08
C THR A 58 7.96 2.70 0.74
N GLY A 59 8.00 3.57 -0.27
CA GLY A 59 8.39 3.23 -1.64
C GLY A 59 7.33 2.44 -2.42
N TYR A 60 6.16 2.17 -1.83
CA TYR A 60 5.13 1.40 -2.50
C TYR A 60 4.37 2.19 -3.55
N LYS A 61 3.95 1.51 -4.61
CA LYS A 61 3.02 2.05 -5.60
C LYS A 61 1.60 2.03 -5.03
N VAL A 62 1.04 3.21 -4.78
CA VAL A 62 -0.29 3.38 -4.19
C VAL A 62 -1.28 3.85 -5.26
N MET A 63 -2.45 3.22 -5.30
CA MET A 63 -3.58 3.61 -6.16
C MET A 63 -4.25 4.89 -5.65
N THR A 64 -4.55 5.83 -6.54
CA THR A 64 -5.30 7.05 -6.22
C THR A 64 -6.80 6.78 -6.17
N GLU A 65 -7.57 7.73 -5.61
CA GLU A 65 -9.03 7.65 -5.67
C GLU A 65 -9.57 7.68 -7.11
N LEU A 66 -8.87 8.34 -8.05
CA LEU A 66 -9.22 8.35 -9.47
C LEU A 66 -9.19 6.94 -10.06
N TYR A 67 -8.15 6.17 -9.75
CA TYR A 67 -8.07 4.77 -10.17
C TYR A 67 -9.24 3.95 -9.62
N HIS A 68 -9.63 4.19 -8.37
CA HIS A 68 -10.77 3.49 -7.78
C HIS A 68 -12.12 3.92 -8.35
N LYS A 69 -12.30 5.20 -8.69
CA LYS A 69 -13.49 5.69 -9.39
C LYS A 69 -13.57 5.10 -10.80
N SER A 70 -12.47 5.04 -11.54
CA SER A 70 -12.47 4.52 -12.92
C SER A 70 -12.77 3.02 -13.02
N ARG A 71 -12.34 2.20 -12.04
CA ARG A 71 -12.74 0.78 -11.96
C ARG A 71 -14.20 0.57 -11.52
N GLY A 72 -14.79 1.51 -10.78
CA GLY A 72 -16.20 1.48 -10.39
C GLY A 72 -16.62 0.55 -9.24
N TYR A 73 -15.68 -0.08 -8.50
CA TYR A 73 -16.03 -0.94 -7.35
C TYR A 73 -14.92 -1.04 -6.29
N CYS A 74 -15.27 -1.36 -5.05
CA CYS A 74 -14.31 -1.63 -3.98
C CYS A 74 -13.53 -2.94 -4.19
N CYS A 75 -12.20 -2.92 -4.02
CA CYS A 75 -11.36 -4.10 -4.22
C CYS A 75 -11.28 -5.07 -3.04
N GLY A 76 -11.79 -4.69 -1.87
CA GLY A 76 -11.66 -5.48 -0.64
C GLY A 76 -10.28 -5.47 0.04
N ASN A 77 -9.28 -4.80 -0.55
CA ASN A 77 -7.90 -4.78 -0.03
C ASN A 77 -7.58 -3.61 0.92
N LYS A 78 -8.60 -2.93 1.46
CA LYS A 78 -8.45 -1.79 2.40
C LYS A 78 -7.45 -0.73 1.93
N CYS A 79 -7.54 -0.33 0.66
CA CYS A 79 -6.65 0.67 0.05
C CYS A 79 -6.86 2.06 0.66
N ARG A 80 -5.77 2.85 0.77
CA ARG A 80 -5.74 4.17 1.43
C ARG A 80 -6.77 5.17 0.91
N HIS A 81 -7.07 5.13 -0.39
CA HIS A 81 -7.90 6.11 -1.10
C HIS A 81 -9.20 5.50 -1.64
N CYS A 82 -9.81 4.58 -0.89
CA CYS A 82 -11.04 3.90 -1.32
C CYS A 82 -12.25 4.86 -1.24
N PRO A 83 -12.91 5.21 -2.36
CA PRO A 83 -14.08 6.08 -2.36
C PRO A 83 -15.38 5.35 -1.98
N PHE A 84 -15.35 4.01 -1.89
CA PHE A 84 -16.53 3.16 -1.67
C PHE A 84 -16.68 2.71 -0.21
N ASN A 85 -16.14 3.51 0.72
CA ASN A 85 -16.26 3.28 2.17
C ASN A 85 -15.96 1.84 2.63
N TYR A 86 -14.99 1.19 1.99
CA TYR A 86 -14.54 -0.18 2.30
C TYR A 86 -15.63 -1.27 2.25
N GLU A 87 -16.68 -1.11 1.44
CA GLU A 87 -17.82 -2.04 1.36
C GLU A 87 -17.45 -3.53 1.19
N ASN A 88 -16.40 -3.83 0.40
CA ASN A 88 -15.97 -5.19 0.10
C ASN A 88 -14.82 -5.68 1.02
N VAL A 89 -14.44 -4.90 2.03
CA VAL A 89 -13.44 -5.33 3.01
C VAL A 89 -14.12 -6.26 4.01
N GLY A 90 -13.55 -7.46 4.19
CA GLY A 90 -14.09 -8.47 5.12
C GLY A 90 -14.35 -7.90 6.51
N LYS A 91 -15.54 -8.15 7.05
CA LYS A 91 -15.93 -7.73 8.40
C LYS A 91 -15.36 -8.71 9.43
N LYS A 92 -14.83 -8.19 10.54
CA LYS A 92 -14.52 -9.03 11.69
C LYS A 92 -15.85 -9.47 12.31
N ILE A 93 -16.14 -10.76 12.26
CA ILE A 93 -17.28 -11.34 12.95
C ILE A 93 -16.82 -11.67 14.37
N ASN A 94 -17.55 -11.22 15.38
CA ASN A 94 -17.34 -11.67 16.74
C ASN A 94 -18.03 -13.03 16.90
N ILE A 95 -17.24 -14.10 16.97
CA ILE A 95 -17.75 -15.47 17.07
C ILE A 95 -18.02 -15.85 18.55
N GLN A 96 -17.65 -15.01 19.52
CA GLN A 96 -17.75 -15.31 20.97
C GLN A 96 -19.18 -15.60 21.47
N GLY A 97 -20.22 -15.37 20.65
CA GLY A 97 -21.60 -15.76 20.93
C GLY A 97 -22.27 -16.62 19.84
N LEU A 98 -21.50 -17.14 18.88
CA LEU A 98 -21.99 -18.00 17.78
C LEU A 98 -21.58 -19.47 17.94
N ILE A 99 -20.72 -19.78 18.92
CA ILE A 99 -20.37 -21.15 19.30
C ILE A 99 -21.27 -21.53 20.46
N ASN A 100 -22.29 -22.35 20.22
CA ASN A 100 -23.00 -23.00 21.30
C ASN A 100 -22.08 -24.08 21.87
N ASP A 101 -21.98 -24.20 23.20
CA ASP A 101 -21.09 -25.14 23.88
C ASP A 101 -21.34 -26.62 23.50
N ASP A 102 -22.48 -26.92 22.88
CA ASP A 102 -22.89 -28.25 22.46
C ASP A 102 -22.30 -28.68 21.09
N ASP A 103 -21.82 -27.74 20.28
CA ASP A 103 -21.17 -28.02 18.99
C ASP A 103 -19.63 -28.03 19.15
N LYS A 104 -19.11 -28.90 20.02
CA LYS A 104 -17.67 -29.18 20.07
C LYS A 104 -17.22 -29.78 18.74
N ILE A 105 -16.73 -28.94 17.84
CA ILE A 105 -15.91 -29.37 16.70
C ILE A 105 -14.64 -30.00 17.30
N THR A 106 -14.56 -31.33 17.31
CA THR A 106 -13.32 -32.05 17.61
C THR A 106 -12.35 -31.80 16.46
N VAL A 107 -11.40 -30.90 16.66
CA VAL A 107 -10.29 -30.70 15.73
C VAL A 107 -9.24 -31.76 16.05
N ASP A 108 -9.26 -32.87 15.31
CA ASP A 108 -8.27 -33.93 15.43
C ASP A 108 -6.93 -33.42 14.86
N ASN A 109 -6.12 -32.77 15.71
CA ASN A 109 -4.79 -32.28 15.39
C ASN A 109 -3.74 -33.41 15.40
N ASN A 110 -3.94 -34.47 14.60
CA ASN A 110 -2.91 -35.49 14.40
C ASN A 110 -2.22 -35.26 13.05
N ASN A 111 -1.26 -34.33 13.04
CA ASN A 111 -0.31 -34.16 11.94
C ASN A 111 1.14 -34.31 12.45
N GLU A 112 1.45 -35.45 13.06
CA GLU A 112 2.84 -35.91 13.18
C GLU A 112 3.25 -36.57 11.86
N LYS A 113 3.76 -35.78 10.92
CA LYS A 113 4.49 -36.34 9.78
C LYS A 113 5.86 -36.79 10.28
N LYS A 114 6.00 -38.10 10.51
CA LYS A 114 7.26 -38.78 10.81
C LYS A 114 8.33 -38.34 9.80
N ILE A 115 9.42 -37.77 10.31
CA ILE A 115 10.63 -37.48 9.54
C ILE A 115 11.55 -38.68 9.78
N ASP A 116 11.50 -39.66 8.88
CA ASP A 116 12.44 -40.79 8.94
C ASP A 116 13.81 -40.30 8.45
N ASN A 117 14.66 -39.93 9.40
CA ASN A 117 16.08 -39.66 9.17
C ASN A 117 16.79 -40.98 8.84
N ASN A 118 16.88 -41.31 7.55
CA ASN A 118 17.73 -42.41 7.08
C ASN A 118 19.01 -41.83 6.47
N VAL A 119 19.94 -41.44 7.34
CA VAL A 119 21.35 -41.23 7.01
C VAL A 119 22.06 -42.51 7.40
N GLU A 120 22.32 -43.40 6.44
CA GLU A 120 23.39 -44.38 6.55
C GLU A 120 23.80 -44.92 5.17
N ASN A 121 25.11 -44.85 4.96
CA ASN A 121 25.95 -45.61 4.03
C ASN A 121 25.92 -45.32 2.52
N VAL A 122 26.70 -44.30 2.17
CA VAL A 122 27.59 -44.35 1.01
C VAL A 122 28.70 -45.36 1.31
N GLU A 123 28.63 -46.57 0.77
CA GLU A 123 29.83 -47.38 0.53
C GLU A 123 29.60 -48.42 -0.58
N ASN A 124 30.18 -48.08 -1.72
CA ASN A 124 31.05 -48.96 -2.51
C ASN A 124 30.43 -50.20 -3.18
N LYS A 125 30.29 -50.12 -4.52
CA LYS A 125 30.58 -51.21 -5.48
C LYS A 125 30.66 -50.66 -6.90
N ASN A 126 31.82 -50.08 -7.22
CA ASN A 126 32.35 -50.15 -8.58
C ASN A 126 32.81 -51.60 -8.80
N ASN A 127 32.09 -52.37 -9.62
CA ASN A 127 32.63 -53.50 -10.38
C ASN A 127 31.60 -54.06 -11.38
N LYS A 128 32.07 -54.22 -12.62
CA LYS A 128 31.56 -55.08 -13.72
C LYS A 128 30.26 -54.62 -14.41
N ASP A 129 30.15 -54.51 -15.74
CA ASP A 129 30.89 -55.07 -16.88
C ASP A 129 30.76 -54.13 -18.10
N ASN A 130 31.86 -53.89 -18.81
CA ASN A 130 31.94 -53.65 -20.26
C ASN A 130 33.29 -54.21 -20.72
#